data_AF-A0A545VF41-F1
#
_entry.id   AF-A0A545VF41-F1
#
_cell.length_a   1.000
_cell.length_b   1.000
_cell.length_c   1.000
_cell.angle_alpha   90.00
_cell.angle_beta   90.00
_cell.angle_gamma   90.00
#
_symmetry.space_group_name_H-M   'P 1'
#
loop_
_entity.id
_entity.type
_entity.pdbx_description
1 polymer ?
#
loop_
_entity_poly.entity_id
_entity_poly.type
_entity_poly.pdbx_seq_one_letter_code
_entity_poly.pdbx_strand_id
1 'polypeptide(L)'
;MANSNDIVAMQARLQEFLERDDIEDAEKDFVQRALRYTQERSPQTMMPTAQEREAKLILIKDIRQRHRLQLENANLEHEPIFRRLHLSCLVNMSQADLEDLSGATIEEINDHLDDCLPVLKQILYGRQQEAHEARHATDSVKDDRNTNDPEVASPSGESDDHTKDRGLSPSVYRRPSLRIDTLRENGRCIITGVYEPVDAAHIISFSASHTTERVEALKEFWRYNKRMFGSHLTAGLEACLRNAGDGEYAWNTITLSRDMHNMWDNNLFGLQPMPEQPTDDEMTIRVRLQWFPISERVYQWKQAVEPSHKTIASMYDRINAPVGAQYGINVLSGRLLLSGNVYTIRCMPEDRDKKLVALNARWHAQVILFCAGGAGVPADLINYDEEDDEDGIALRLIAENSSPGVCYTYVPGCNPA
;
A
#
# COMPACT_ATOMS: atom_id res chain seq x y z
N MET A 1 16.83 22.30 10.62
CA MET A 1 16.38 23.00 9.39
C MET A 1 17.36 24.13 9.17
N ALA A 2 17.93 24.29 7.97
CA ALA A 2 18.82 25.42 7.68
C ALA A 2 18.05 26.74 7.87
N ASN A 3 18.72 27.79 8.36
CA ASN A 3 18.11 29.10 8.48
C ASN A 3 17.80 29.65 7.08
N SER A 4 16.73 30.44 6.92
CA SER A 4 16.38 31.09 5.65
C SER A 4 17.58 31.83 5.05
N ASN A 5 18.39 32.46 5.91
CA ASN A 5 19.62 33.15 5.51
C ASN A 5 20.69 32.19 4.93
N ASP A 6 20.77 30.95 5.41
CA ASP A 6 21.74 29.97 4.90
C ASP A 6 21.36 29.51 3.47
N ILE A 7 20.05 29.39 3.20
CA ILE A 7 19.54 29.02 1.88
C ILE A 7 19.85 30.13 0.87
N VAL A 8 19.59 31.38 1.23
CA VAL A 8 19.88 32.54 0.37
C VAL A 8 21.39 32.65 0.11
N ALA A 9 22.23 32.50 1.14
CA ALA A 9 23.68 32.53 1.00
C ALA A 9 24.20 31.39 0.12
N MET A 10 23.64 30.18 0.24
CA MET A 10 23.97 29.04 -0.61
C MET A 10 23.57 29.28 -2.06
N GLN A 11 22.37 29.83 -2.31
CA GLN A 11 21.92 30.20 -3.65
C GLN A 11 22.84 31.24 -4.30
N ALA A 12 23.26 32.26 -3.55
CA ALA A 12 24.21 33.26 -4.03
C ALA A 12 25.56 32.64 -4.43
N ARG A 13 26.12 31.75 -3.60
CA ARG A 13 27.37 31.03 -3.91
C ARG A 13 27.26 30.13 -5.13
N LEU A 14 26.13 29.47 -5.31
CA LEU A 14 25.88 28.65 -6.50
C LEU A 14 25.74 29.53 -7.75
N GLN A 15 25.17 30.72 -7.63
CA GLN A 15 25.11 31.69 -8.72
C GLN A 15 26.52 32.19 -9.10
N GLU A 16 27.36 32.56 -8.12
CA GLU A 16 28.76 32.92 -8.35
C GLU A 16 29.55 31.78 -9.01
N PHE A 17 29.31 30.52 -8.60
CA PHE A 17 29.91 29.35 -9.22
C PHE A 17 29.54 29.23 -10.71
N LEU A 18 28.31 29.54 -11.09
CA LEU A 18 27.85 29.51 -12.48
C LEU A 18 28.50 30.58 -13.38
N GLU A 19 28.99 31.68 -12.78
CA GLU A 19 29.62 32.79 -13.49
C GLU A 19 31.11 32.57 -13.76
N ARG A 20 31.71 31.53 -13.19
CA ARG A 20 33.13 31.20 -13.38
C ARG A 20 33.44 30.70 -14.79
N ASP A 21 34.47 31.24 -15.41
CA ASP A 21 34.90 30.84 -16.77
C ASP A 21 35.64 29.49 -16.81
N ASP A 22 36.11 29.00 -15.66
CA ASP A 22 36.90 27.76 -15.54
C ASP A 22 36.06 26.49 -15.32
N ILE A 23 34.74 26.62 -15.29
CA ILE A 23 33.79 25.51 -15.07
C ILE A 23 33.21 25.02 -16.39
N GLU A 24 33.16 23.71 -16.58
CA GLU A 24 32.63 23.11 -17.81
C GLU A 24 31.11 23.35 -17.96
N ASP A 25 30.63 23.48 -19.20
CA ASP A 25 29.22 23.74 -19.49
C ASP A 25 28.29 22.65 -18.90
N ALA A 26 28.74 21.41 -18.85
CA ALA A 26 27.99 20.29 -18.28
C ALA A 26 27.78 20.46 -16.75
N GLU A 27 28.77 20.98 -16.04
CA GLU A 27 28.70 21.25 -14.60
C GLU A 27 27.79 22.45 -14.32
N LYS A 28 27.90 23.50 -15.15
CA LYS A 28 26.99 24.66 -15.08
C LYS A 28 25.54 24.24 -15.31
N ASP A 29 25.30 23.43 -16.33
CA ASP A 29 23.98 22.89 -16.64
C ASP A 29 23.43 22.02 -15.49
N PHE A 30 24.27 21.19 -14.85
CA PHE A 30 23.87 20.45 -13.66
C PHE A 30 23.47 21.35 -12.49
N VAL A 31 24.29 22.35 -12.13
CA VAL A 31 24.00 23.26 -11.03
C VAL A 31 22.76 24.11 -11.34
N GLN A 32 22.61 24.57 -12.57
CA GLN A 32 21.40 25.27 -13.02
C GLN A 32 20.16 24.39 -12.89
N ARG A 33 20.22 23.11 -13.26
CA ARG A 33 19.12 22.16 -13.02
C ARG A 33 18.85 22.01 -11.54
N ALA A 34 19.86 21.78 -10.71
CA ALA A 34 19.68 21.61 -9.25
C ALA A 34 19.04 22.84 -8.57
N LEU A 35 19.37 24.05 -9.07
CA LEU A 35 18.76 25.31 -8.63
C LEU A 35 17.32 25.48 -9.15
N ARG A 36 17.04 25.14 -10.41
CA ARG A 36 15.69 25.19 -10.99
C ARG A 36 14.75 24.20 -10.34
N TYR A 37 15.23 22.98 -10.07
CA TYR A 37 14.48 21.94 -9.37
C TYR A 37 14.57 22.15 -7.86
N THR A 38 13.88 23.19 -7.37
CA THR A 38 13.60 23.27 -5.93
C THR A 38 12.64 22.14 -5.57
N GLN A 39 13.20 21.01 -5.14
CA GLN A 39 12.43 19.90 -4.63
C GLN A 39 11.68 20.38 -3.39
N GLU A 40 10.39 20.60 -3.57
CA GLU A 40 9.49 20.92 -2.48
C GLU A 40 9.48 19.77 -1.48
N ARG A 41 9.50 20.14 -0.20
CA ARG A 41 9.32 19.20 0.91
C ARG A 41 8.16 19.66 1.76
N SER A 42 7.20 18.76 1.95
CA SER A 42 6.11 18.95 2.89
C SER A 42 6.23 17.88 3.98
N PRO A 43 6.99 18.14 5.06
CA PRO A 43 7.06 17.21 6.17
C PRO A 43 5.69 17.17 6.87
N GLN A 44 5.08 16.00 6.96
CA GLN A 44 3.85 15.80 7.75
C GLN A 44 4.03 14.63 8.68
N THR A 45 3.57 14.85 9.90
CA THR A 45 3.32 13.78 10.84
C THR A 45 2.10 13.02 10.36
N MET A 46 2.31 11.76 9.99
CA MET A 46 1.22 10.80 9.75
C MET A 46 0.51 10.37 11.03
N MET A 47 1.13 10.64 12.19
CA MET A 47 0.59 10.25 13.47
C MET A 47 -0.63 11.12 13.80
N PRO A 48 -1.77 10.51 14.16
CA PRO A 48 -2.93 11.25 14.68
C PRO A 48 -2.55 12.14 15.85
N THR A 49 -3.24 13.26 16.04
CA THR A 49 -2.96 14.15 17.18
C THR A 49 -3.17 13.44 18.51
N ALA A 50 -2.58 13.92 19.62
CA ALA A 50 -2.78 13.28 20.92
C ALA A 50 -4.27 13.22 21.32
N GLN A 51 -5.02 14.28 21.01
CA GLN A 51 -6.47 14.35 21.24
C GLN A 51 -7.23 13.34 20.37
N GLU A 52 -6.89 13.26 19.08
CA GLU A 52 -7.49 12.28 18.17
C GLU A 52 -7.20 10.84 18.61
N ARG A 53 -5.97 10.55 19.04
CA ARG A 53 -5.61 9.23 19.58
C ARG A 53 -6.42 8.88 20.81
N GLU A 54 -6.61 9.82 21.74
CA GLU A 54 -7.44 9.58 22.93
C GLU A 54 -8.88 9.24 22.55
N ALA A 55 -9.50 10.05 21.68
CA ALA A 55 -10.87 9.83 21.21
C ALA A 55 -11.02 8.47 20.52
N LYS A 56 -10.12 8.13 19.58
CA LYS A 56 -10.11 6.84 18.89
C LYS A 56 -9.89 5.67 19.84
N LEU A 57 -9.00 5.81 20.82
CA LEU A 57 -8.62 4.72 21.72
C LEU A 57 -9.80 4.23 22.57
N ILE A 58 -10.71 5.13 22.96
CA ILE A 58 -11.94 4.76 23.68
C ILE A 58 -12.80 3.83 22.82
N LEU A 59 -13.07 4.22 21.57
CA LEU A 59 -13.88 3.44 20.62
C LEU A 59 -13.22 2.11 20.28
N ILE A 60 -11.91 2.10 20.04
CA ILE A 60 -11.15 0.89 19.72
C ILE A 60 -11.21 -0.13 20.86
N LYS A 61 -11.11 0.33 22.11
CA LYS A 61 -11.22 -0.56 23.28
C LYS A 61 -12.60 -1.18 23.40
N ASP A 62 -13.65 -0.42 23.10
CA ASP A 62 -15.02 -0.91 23.10
C ASP A 62 -15.26 -1.93 21.98
N ILE A 63 -14.82 -1.64 20.76
CA ILE A 63 -14.86 -2.59 19.62
C ILE A 63 -14.13 -3.89 19.97
N ARG A 64 -12.90 -3.80 20.52
CA ARG A 64 -12.14 -4.97 20.95
C ARG A 64 -12.88 -5.77 22.04
N GLN A 65 -13.46 -5.09 23.02
CA GLN A 65 -14.18 -5.74 24.11
C GLN A 65 -15.38 -6.54 23.58
N ARG A 66 -16.14 -5.96 22.64
CA ARG A 66 -17.26 -6.65 21.99
C ARG A 66 -16.79 -7.82 21.16
N HIS A 67 -15.79 -7.63 20.30
CA HIS A 67 -15.17 -8.71 19.53
C HIS A 67 -14.80 -9.90 20.43
N ARG A 68 -14.14 -9.65 21.57
CA ARG A 68 -13.78 -10.68 22.55
C ARG A 68 -14.99 -11.43 23.13
N LEU A 69 -16.02 -10.69 23.57
CA LEU A 69 -17.21 -11.28 24.22
C LEU A 69 -17.99 -12.23 23.30
N GLN A 70 -18.11 -11.93 22.01
CA GLN A 70 -18.80 -12.83 21.08
C GLN A 70 -18.15 -14.19 21.01
N LEU A 71 -16.83 -14.19 21.06
CA LEU A 71 -16.04 -15.37 20.77
C LEU A 71 -15.90 -16.25 22.00
N GLU A 72 -15.86 -15.64 23.19
CA GLU A 72 -16.11 -16.35 24.46
C GLU A 72 -17.47 -17.06 24.42
N ASN A 73 -18.52 -16.42 23.88
CA ASN A 73 -19.84 -17.04 23.75
C ASN A 73 -19.92 -18.15 22.67
N ALA A 74 -19.09 -18.06 21.62
CA ALA A 74 -19.05 -19.05 20.55
C ALA A 74 -18.35 -20.35 20.96
N ASN A 75 -17.74 -20.40 22.15
CA ASN A 75 -16.98 -21.55 22.67
C ASN A 75 -15.95 -22.08 21.67
N LEU A 76 -15.33 -21.17 20.91
CA LEU A 76 -14.26 -21.52 19.98
C LEU A 76 -13.04 -21.89 20.81
N GLU A 77 -12.43 -23.04 20.49
CA GLU A 77 -11.26 -23.58 21.20
C GLU A 77 -10.02 -22.65 21.11
N HIS A 78 -10.04 -21.67 20.21
CA HIS A 78 -8.97 -20.70 20.03
C HIS A 78 -9.42 -19.32 20.50
N GLU A 79 -8.65 -18.73 21.43
CA GLU A 79 -8.83 -17.34 21.83
C GLU A 79 -8.60 -16.44 20.61
N PRO A 80 -9.61 -15.69 20.16
CA PRO A 80 -9.47 -14.81 19.02
C PRO A 80 -8.56 -13.67 19.38
N ILE A 81 -7.54 -13.55 18.56
CA ILE A 81 -6.48 -12.61 18.78
C ILE A 81 -6.92 -11.28 18.17
N PHE A 82 -7.11 -10.25 18.99
CA PHE A 82 -7.16 -8.88 18.49
C PHE A 82 -5.75 -8.50 18.01
N ARG A 83 -5.53 -8.56 16.69
CA ARG A 83 -4.21 -8.48 16.08
C ARG A 83 -3.75 -7.03 15.91
N ARG A 84 -2.44 -6.83 15.75
CA ARG A 84 -1.87 -5.51 15.40
C ARG A 84 -2.42 -4.96 14.08
N LEU A 85 -2.77 -5.83 13.12
CA LEU A 85 -3.44 -5.42 11.89
C LEU A 85 -4.80 -4.75 12.16
N HIS A 86 -5.62 -5.34 13.03
CA HIS A 86 -6.91 -4.78 13.44
C HIS A 86 -6.73 -3.39 14.06
N LEU A 87 -5.79 -3.27 15.01
CA LEU A 87 -5.47 -1.96 15.61
C LEU A 87 -5.03 -0.94 14.55
N SER A 88 -4.19 -1.37 13.60
CA SER A 88 -3.71 -0.49 12.53
C SER A 88 -4.84 0.00 11.63
N CYS A 89 -5.75 -0.88 11.24
CA CYS A 89 -6.94 -0.50 10.47
C CYS A 89 -7.74 0.56 11.24
N LEU A 90 -8.14 0.24 12.48
CA LEU A 90 -9.04 1.11 13.25
C LEU A 90 -8.43 2.49 13.57
N VAL A 91 -7.12 2.57 13.82
CA VAL A 91 -6.44 3.85 14.10
C VAL A 91 -6.39 4.75 12.85
N ASN A 92 -6.27 4.15 11.66
CA ASN A 92 -6.18 4.88 10.39
C ASN A 92 -7.55 5.21 9.78
N MET A 93 -8.66 4.71 10.33
CA MET A 93 -10.01 5.12 9.93
C MET A 93 -10.29 6.58 10.32
N SER A 94 -11.26 7.20 9.66
CA SER A 94 -11.78 8.49 10.11
C SER A 94 -12.47 8.34 11.48
N GLN A 95 -12.51 9.43 12.26
CA GLN A 95 -13.22 9.41 13.55
C GLN A 95 -14.70 9.03 13.38
N ALA A 96 -15.36 9.57 12.34
CA ALA A 96 -16.76 9.31 12.06
C ALA A 96 -17.02 7.83 11.68
N ASP A 97 -16.16 7.24 10.84
CA ASP A 97 -16.27 5.83 10.46
C ASP A 97 -16.01 4.89 11.64
N LEU A 98 -15.11 5.28 12.55
CA LEU A 98 -14.84 4.52 13.78
C LEU A 98 -15.99 4.62 14.79
N GLU A 99 -16.63 5.79 14.91
CA GLU A 99 -17.85 5.97 15.71
C GLU A 99 -19.00 5.13 15.16
N ASP A 100 -19.18 5.12 13.84
CA ASP A 100 -20.18 4.29 13.16
C ASP A 100 -19.93 2.79 13.38
N LEU A 101 -18.69 2.32 13.19
CA LEU A 101 -18.31 0.93 13.48
C LEU A 101 -18.48 0.59 14.97
N SER A 102 -18.22 1.55 15.86
CA SER A 102 -18.47 1.37 17.28
C SER A 102 -19.97 1.31 17.60
N GLY A 103 -20.85 1.85 16.76
CA GLY A 103 -22.30 1.68 16.90
C GLY A 103 -22.87 0.41 16.27
N ALA A 104 -22.08 -0.27 15.42
CA ALA A 104 -22.50 -1.42 14.63
C ALA A 104 -22.71 -2.70 15.46
N THR A 105 -23.34 -3.70 14.82
CA THR A 105 -23.53 -5.02 15.43
C THR A 105 -22.19 -5.75 15.56
N ILE A 106 -22.18 -6.80 16.38
CA ILE A 106 -20.98 -7.56 16.67
C ILE A 106 -20.53 -8.37 15.43
N GLU A 107 -21.49 -8.82 14.62
CA GLU A 107 -21.27 -9.46 13.32
C GLU A 107 -20.60 -8.47 12.36
N GLU A 108 -21.12 -7.24 12.24
CA GLU A 108 -20.53 -6.22 11.37
C GLU A 108 -19.09 -5.83 11.80
N ILE A 109 -18.84 -5.80 13.11
CA ILE A 109 -17.49 -5.58 13.65
C ILE A 109 -16.56 -6.73 13.23
N ASN A 110 -16.99 -7.97 13.37
CA ASN A 110 -16.15 -9.11 13.01
C ASN A 110 -15.91 -9.19 11.51
N ASP A 111 -16.95 -9.02 10.69
CA ASP A 111 -16.82 -8.98 9.23
C ASP A 111 -15.80 -7.91 8.82
N HIS A 112 -15.87 -6.72 9.43
CA HIS A 112 -14.90 -5.67 9.19
C HIS A 112 -13.46 -6.09 9.55
N LEU A 113 -13.25 -6.65 10.75
CA LEU A 113 -11.92 -7.02 11.23
C LEU A 113 -11.31 -8.20 10.45
N ASP A 114 -12.11 -9.22 10.15
CA ASP A 114 -11.70 -10.41 9.40
C ASP A 114 -11.34 -10.03 7.95
N ASP A 115 -12.09 -9.13 7.33
CA ASP A 115 -11.88 -8.73 5.94
C ASP A 115 -10.79 -7.66 5.75
N CYS A 116 -10.25 -7.08 6.83
CA CYS A 116 -9.17 -6.11 6.75
C CYS A 116 -7.99 -6.64 5.91
N LEU A 117 -7.50 -7.85 6.19
CA LEU A 117 -6.36 -8.40 5.47
C LEU A 117 -6.69 -8.75 4.01
N PRO A 118 -7.78 -9.48 3.69
CA PRO A 118 -8.19 -9.72 2.31
C PRO A 118 -8.25 -8.45 1.46
N VAL A 119 -8.86 -7.36 1.96
CA VAL A 119 -8.95 -6.10 1.22
C VAL A 119 -7.57 -5.52 0.95
N LEU A 120 -6.70 -5.49 1.96
CA LEU A 120 -5.33 -4.99 1.82
C LEU A 120 -4.54 -5.84 0.82
N LYS A 121 -4.63 -7.17 0.88
CA LYS A 121 -3.94 -8.06 -0.08
C LYS A 121 -4.45 -7.88 -1.49
N GLN A 122 -5.76 -7.70 -1.67
CA GLN A 122 -6.35 -7.49 -2.97
C GLN A 122 -5.87 -6.16 -3.58
N ILE A 123 -5.86 -5.07 -2.81
CA ILE A 123 -5.36 -3.77 -3.29
C ILE A 123 -3.85 -3.81 -3.56
N LEU A 124 -3.09 -4.38 -2.62
CA LEU A 124 -1.63 -4.26 -2.61
C LEU A 124 -0.95 -5.26 -3.56
N TYR A 125 -1.45 -6.49 -3.57
CA TYR A 125 -0.82 -7.63 -4.25
C TYR A 125 -1.75 -8.28 -5.28
N GLY A 126 -3.06 -8.02 -5.21
CA GLY A 126 -4.08 -8.64 -6.07
C GLY A 126 -4.23 -10.13 -5.80
N ARG A 127 -3.96 -10.57 -4.57
CA ARG A 127 -4.20 -11.93 -4.12
C ARG A 127 -5.38 -11.95 -3.15
N GLN A 128 -6.29 -12.89 -3.38
CA GLN A 128 -7.32 -13.29 -2.43
C GLN A 128 -6.73 -14.35 -1.51
N GLN A 129 -7.15 -14.37 -0.26
CA GLN A 129 -6.81 -15.47 0.65
C GLN A 129 -7.68 -16.67 0.26
N GLU A 130 -7.05 -17.80 -0.08
CA GLU A 130 -7.73 -19.05 -0.48
C GLU A 130 -8.76 -19.51 0.58
N ALA A 131 -8.56 -19.14 1.85
CA ALA A 131 -9.46 -19.45 2.96
C ALA A 131 -10.86 -18.79 2.84
N HIS A 132 -11.00 -17.64 2.16
CA HIS A 132 -12.32 -17.01 1.98
C HIS A 132 -13.19 -17.81 1.00
N GLU A 133 -12.59 -18.39 -0.04
CA GLU A 133 -13.28 -19.27 -0.99
C GLU A 133 -13.83 -20.52 -0.28
N ALA A 134 -13.10 -21.03 0.73
CA ALA A 134 -13.55 -22.17 1.54
C ALA A 134 -14.75 -21.84 2.44
N ARG A 135 -14.79 -20.65 3.08
CA ARG A 135 -15.93 -20.22 3.94
C ARG A 135 -17.23 -20.10 3.13
N HIS A 136 -17.19 -19.44 1.97
CA HIS A 136 -18.38 -19.28 1.13
C HIS A 136 -18.83 -20.58 0.44
N ALA A 137 -17.90 -21.46 0.08
CA ALA A 137 -18.23 -22.77 -0.46
C ALA A 137 -18.99 -23.65 0.55
N THR A 138 -18.78 -23.46 1.86
CA THR A 138 -19.49 -24.22 2.90
C THR A 138 -20.90 -23.72 3.21
N ASP A 139 -21.17 -22.43 3.00
CA ASP A 139 -22.51 -21.86 3.20
C ASP A 139 -23.44 -22.08 1.99
N SER A 140 -22.90 -22.23 0.78
CA SER A 140 -23.69 -22.47 -0.43
C SER A 140 -24.22 -23.92 -0.60
N VAL A 141 -23.91 -24.85 0.31
CA VAL A 141 -24.25 -26.29 0.17
C VAL A 141 -25.37 -26.74 1.12
N LYS A 142 -26.01 -25.83 1.87
CA LYS A 142 -26.96 -26.20 2.93
C LYS A 142 -28.45 -26.22 2.58
N ASP A 143 -28.85 -26.08 1.31
CA ASP A 143 -30.28 -26.10 0.98
C ASP A 143 -30.58 -26.84 -0.33
N ASP A 144 -30.58 -28.18 -0.27
CA ASP A 144 -31.30 -29.04 -1.24
C ASP A 144 -31.26 -30.53 -0.84
N ARG A 145 -31.64 -30.86 0.41
CA ARG A 145 -31.95 -32.27 0.77
C ARG A 145 -33.26 -32.37 1.52
N ASN A 146 -34.34 -32.30 0.76
CA ASN A 146 -35.57 -32.98 1.11
C ASN A 146 -36.21 -33.56 -0.15
N THR A 147 -36.01 -34.85 -0.40
CA THR A 147 -37.10 -35.82 -0.62
C THR A 147 -36.54 -37.22 -0.73
N ASN A 148 -37.19 -38.12 0.00
CA ASN A 148 -37.02 -39.57 -0.01
C ASN A 148 -37.20 -40.17 -1.41
N ASP A 149 -36.39 -41.18 -1.76
CA ASP A 149 -36.90 -42.37 -2.46
C ASP A 149 -35.94 -43.57 -2.35
N PRO A 150 -36.45 -44.82 -2.47
CA PRO A 150 -35.78 -46.02 -2.01
C PRO A 150 -34.93 -46.73 -3.08
N GLU A 151 -33.92 -47.42 -2.55
CA GLU A 151 -33.18 -48.59 -3.03
C GLU A 151 -33.68 -49.27 -4.33
N VAL A 152 -32.88 -49.17 -5.40
CA VAL A 152 -32.88 -50.13 -6.52
C VAL A 152 -31.43 -50.43 -6.95
N ALA A 153 -31.20 -51.72 -7.21
CA ALA A 153 -29.92 -52.38 -7.43
C ALA A 153 -29.10 -51.96 -8.67
N SER A 154 -27.80 -52.23 -8.61
CA SER A 154 -26.76 -52.09 -9.66
C SER A 154 -27.09 -52.88 -10.95
N PRO A 155 -26.48 -52.57 -12.12
CA PRO A 155 -25.08 -53.00 -12.38
C PRO A 155 -24.22 -52.13 -13.34
N SER A 156 -22.92 -52.44 -13.31
CA SER A 156 -21.91 -52.40 -14.39
C SER A 156 -21.55 -51.07 -15.06
N GLY A 157 -20.35 -50.58 -14.68
CA GLY A 157 -19.19 -50.42 -15.56
C GLY A 157 -19.35 -49.66 -16.87
N GLU A 158 -18.88 -48.41 -16.88
CA GLU A 158 -18.16 -47.82 -18.00
C GLU A 158 -17.32 -46.65 -17.46
N SER A 159 -16.04 -46.65 -17.82
CA SER A 159 -15.04 -45.67 -17.42
C SER A 159 -15.14 -44.45 -18.33
N ASP A 160 -15.97 -43.49 -17.95
CA ASP A 160 -15.99 -42.18 -18.61
C ASP A 160 -15.08 -41.19 -17.86
N ASP A 161 -13.97 -40.91 -18.54
CA ASP A 161 -13.02 -39.83 -18.29
C ASP A 161 -13.74 -38.48 -18.47
N HIS A 162 -14.49 -38.07 -17.45
CA HIS A 162 -14.98 -36.71 -17.32
C HIS A 162 -13.83 -35.82 -16.83
N THR A 163 -13.00 -35.37 -17.78
CA THR A 163 -12.35 -34.06 -17.66
C THR A 163 -13.44 -33.04 -17.41
N LYS A 164 -13.65 -32.69 -16.13
CA LYS A 164 -14.45 -31.55 -15.72
C LYS A 164 -13.83 -30.32 -16.36
N ASP A 165 -14.45 -29.91 -17.46
CA ASP A 165 -14.31 -28.60 -18.06
C ASP A 165 -14.72 -27.58 -17.00
N ARG A 166 -13.77 -27.22 -16.13
CA ARG A 166 -13.90 -26.07 -15.23
C ARG A 166 -13.93 -24.88 -16.15
N GLY A 167 -15.13 -24.42 -16.49
CA GLY A 167 -15.35 -23.23 -17.31
C GLY A 167 -14.48 -22.09 -16.80
N LEU A 168 -13.35 -21.88 -17.49
CA LEU A 168 -12.39 -20.86 -17.13
C LEU A 168 -13.08 -19.52 -17.35
N SER A 169 -13.36 -18.83 -16.25
CA SER A 169 -13.89 -17.47 -16.29
C SER A 169 -13.01 -16.63 -17.23
N PRO A 170 -13.58 -15.82 -18.14
CA PRO A 170 -12.81 -15.09 -19.14
C PRO A 170 -11.72 -14.23 -18.47
N SER A 171 -10.45 -14.64 -18.62
CA SER A 171 -9.31 -13.88 -18.12
C SER A 171 -8.97 -12.77 -19.09
N VAL A 172 -8.89 -11.53 -18.60
CA VAL A 172 -8.39 -10.41 -19.39
C VAL A 172 -6.87 -10.49 -19.44
N TYR A 173 -6.29 -10.51 -20.64
CA TYR A 173 -4.85 -10.45 -20.83
C TYR A 173 -4.31 -9.04 -20.54
N ARG A 174 -3.10 -8.95 -19.99
CA ARG A 174 -2.40 -7.67 -19.82
C ARG A 174 -2.31 -6.93 -21.13
N ARG A 175 -2.64 -5.64 -21.13
CA ARG A 175 -2.67 -4.84 -22.36
C ARG A 175 -1.25 -4.44 -22.75
N PRO A 176 -0.72 -4.88 -23.92
CA PRO A 176 0.63 -4.52 -24.33
C PRO A 176 0.85 -3.01 -24.48
N SER A 177 -0.22 -2.25 -24.80
CA SER A 177 -0.16 -0.79 -24.93
C SER A 177 -0.03 -0.06 -23.61
N LEU A 178 -0.35 -0.70 -22.47
CA LEU A 178 -0.37 -0.05 -21.16
C LEU A 178 0.97 0.61 -20.85
N ARG A 179 2.08 -0.11 -21.06
CA ARG A 179 3.43 0.45 -20.87
C ARG A 179 3.65 1.69 -21.75
N ILE A 180 3.22 1.66 -23.01
CA ILE A 180 3.39 2.78 -23.94
C ILE A 180 2.57 3.98 -23.45
N ASP A 181 1.33 3.76 -23.02
CA ASP A 181 0.43 4.81 -22.55
C ASP A 181 0.95 5.45 -21.25
N THR A 182 1.40 4.65 -20.27
CA THR A 182 2.03 5.16 -19.04
C THR A 182 3.30 5.97 -19.33
N LEU A 183 4.12 5.52 -20.29
CA LEU A 183 5.35 6.22 -20.67
C LEU A 183 5.08 7.51 -21.45
N ARG A 184 3.98 7.61 -22.19
CA ARG A 184 3.57 8.88 -22.82
C ARG A 184 3.28 9.96 -21.77
N GLU A 185 2.76 9.58 -20.60
CA GLU A 185 2.47 10.54 -19.53
C GLU A 185 3.74 11.06 -18.85
N ASN A 186 4.65 10.17 -18.43
CA ASN A 186 5.77 10.54 -17.56
C ASN A 186 7.17 10.33 -18.18
N GLY A 187 7.32 9.39 -19.13
CA GLY A 187 8.55 9.14 -19.92
C GLY A 187 9.81 8.74 -19.15
N ARG A 188 9.77 8.76 -17.82
CA ARG A 188 10.88 8.51 -16.89
C ARG A 188 10.32 8.13 -15.53
N CYS A 189 11.15 7.56 -14.66
CA CYS A 189 10.75 7.30 -13.29
C CYS A 189 10.35 8.61 -12.58
N ILE A 190 9.14 8.65 -12.02
CA ILE A 190 8.62 9.85 -11.35
C ILE A 190 9.41 10.24 -10.09
N ILE A 191 10.13 9.28 -9.48
CA ILE A 191 10.89 9.47 -8.23
C ILE A 191 12.37 9.75 -8.53
N THR A 192 13.02 8.85 -9.27
CA THR A 192 14.47 8.94 -9.54
C THR A 192 14.80 9.81 -10.73
N GLY A 193 13.84 10.09 -11.63
CA GLY A 193 14.08 10.83 -12.87
C GLY A 193 14.82 10.05 -13.97
N VAL A 194 15.20 8.80 -13.72
CA VAL A 194 15.88 7.92 -14.69
C VAL A 194 14.97 7.65 -15.88
N TYR A 195 15.52 7.75 -17.09
CA TYR A 195 14.79 7.56 -18.34
C TYR A 195 14.55 6.08 -18.66
N GLU A 196 15.59 5.25 -18.64
CA GLU A 196 15.51 3.80 -18.85
C GLU A 196 16.59 3.07 -18.02
N PRO A 197 16.36 1.81 -17.60
CA PRO A 197 15.12 1.04 -17.77
C PRO A 197 14.01 1.48 -16.79
N VAL A 198 12.79 1.55 -17.32
CA VAL A 198 11.57 1.92 -16.57
C VAL A 198 10.40 1.00 -16.90
N ASP A 199 9.50 0.85 -15.93
CA ASP A 199 8.30 0.03 -15.96
C ASP A 199 7.04 0.86 -15.68
N ALA A 200 5.91 0.36 -16.17
CA ALA A 200 4.60 0.78 -15.72
C ALA A 200 4.21 -0.04 -14.48
N ALA A 201 4.31 0.58 -13.32
CA ALA A 201 3.95 -0.02 -12.05
C ALA A 201 2.47 0.23 -11.76
N HIS A 202 1.73 -0.82 -11.43
CA HIS A 202 0.31 -0.73 -11.08
C HIS A 202 0.12 -0.05 -9.73
N ILE A 203 -0.86 0.84 -9.61
CA ILE A 203 -1.21 1.50 -8.35
C ILE A 203 -2.03 0.54 -7.48
N ILE A 204 -3.15 0.07 -8.04
CA ILE A 204 -3.90 -1.08 -7.55
C ILE A 204 -3.46 -2.30 -8.35
N SER A 205 -3.12 -3.40 -7.68
CA SER A 205 -2.60 -4.59 -8.37
C SER A 205 -3.49 -5.05 -9.52
N PHE A 206 -2.91 -5.37 -10.68
CA PHE A 206 -3.61 -5.94 -11.82
C PHE A 206 -4.53 -7.11 -11.43
N SER A 207 -4.01 -7.99 -10.58
CA SER A 207 -4.73 -9.19 -10.21
C SER A 207 -6.02 -8.88 -9.42
N ALA A 208 -6.17 -7.66 -8.90
CA ALA A 208 -7.38 -7.20 -8.23
C ALA A 208 -8.62 -7.16 -9.13
N SER A 209 -8.43 -6.99 -10.44
CA SER A 209 -9.54 -6.79 -11.38
C SER A 209 -9.41 -7.57 -12.69
N HIS A 210 -8.49 -8.54 -12.81
CA HIS A 210 -8.23 -9.20 -14.10
C HIS A 210 -9.29 -10.24 -14.52
N THR A 211 -10.13 -10.70 -13.60
CA THR A 211 -11.28 -11.59 -13.86
C THR A 211 -12.53 -11.04 -13.20
N THR A 212 -13.70 -11.47 -13.70
CA THR A 212 -14.99 -11.10 -13.11
C THR A 212 -15.09 -11.54 -11.65
N GLU A 213 -14.62 -12.74 -11.33
CA GLU A 213 -14.60 -13.28 -9.97
C GLU A 213 -13.80 -12.40 -9.00
N ARG A 214 -12.64 -11.88 -9.43
CA ARG A 214 -11.81 -10.99 -8.61
C ARG A 214 -12.50 -9.65 -8.35
N VAL A 215 -13.24 -9.15 -9.33
CA VAL A 215 -14.03 -7.92 -9.20
C VAL A 215 -15.22 -8.14 -8.26
N GLU A 216 -15.91 -9.27 -8.34
CA GLU A 216 -17.01 -9.59 -7.41
C GLU A 216 -16.51 -9.79 -5.98
N ALA A 217 -15.39 -10.51 -5.79
CA ALA A 217 -14.76 -10.63 -4.47
C ALA A 217 -14.36 -9.25 -3.90
N LEU A 218 -13.83 -8.36 -4.74
CA LEU A 218 -13.49 -7.00 -4.33
C LEU A 218 -14.74 -6.20 -3.91
N LYS A 219 -15.87 -6.36 -4.62
CA LYS A 219 -17.15 -5.73 -4.24
C LYS A 219 -17.68 -6.23 -2.90
N GLU A 220 -17.54 -7.54 -2.64
CA GLU A 220 -17.93 -8.14 -1.36
C GLU A 220 -17.08 -7.59 -0.22
N PHE A 221 -15.75 -7.59 -0.38
CA PHE A 221 -14.84 -7.03 0.61
C PHE A 221 -15.10 -5.55 0.88
N TRP A 222 -15.42 -4.77 -0.16
CA TRP A 222 -15.79 -3.38 0.00
C TRP A 222 -17.06 -3.20 0.81
N ARG A 223 -18.07 -4.09 0.70
CA ARG A 223 -19.30 -4.01 1.48
C ARG A 223 -19.02 -3.85 2.97
N TYR A 224 -18.05 -4.60 3.49
CA TYR A 224 -17.70 -4.64 4.91
C TYR A 224 -16.58 -3.65 5.29
N ASN A 225 -15.78 -3.21 4.31
CA ASN A 225 -14.64 -2.33 4.55
C ASN A 225 -14.78 -0.91 3.99
N LYS A 226 -16.00 -0.45 3.67
CA LYS A 226 -16.25 0.95 3.27
C LYS A 226 -15.67 1.95 4.29
N ARG A 227 -15.76 1.59 5.58
CA ARG A 227 -15.26 2.38 6.72
C ARG A 227 -13.74 2.49 6.77
N MET A 228 -13.02 1.49 6.26
CA MET A 228 -11.55 1.49 6.28
C MET A 228 -10.98 2.63 5.43
N PHE A 229 -11.62 2.94 4.30
CA PHE A 229 -11.18 3.97 3.35
C PHE A 229 -12.03 5.25 3.40
N GLY A 230 -13.20 5.19 4.04
CA GLY A 230 -14.24 6.21 3.97
C GLY A 230 -15.12 6.06 2.73
N SER A 231 -16.39 6.39 2.88
CA SER A 231 -17.44 6.17 1.87
C SER A 231 -17.12 6.76 0.48
N HIS A 232 -16.53 7.95 0.44
CA HIS A 232 -16.16 8.62 -0.81
C HIS A 232 -15.08 7.85 -1.59
N LEU A 233 -14.01 7.42 -0.90
CA LEU A 233 -12.90 6.71 -1.53
C LEU A 233 -13.36 5.33 -2.01
N THR A 234 -14.17 4.62 -1.21
CA THR A 234 -14.73 3.32 -1.63
C THR A 234 -15.67 3.45 -2.83
N ALA A 235 -16.55 4.45 -2.85
CA ALA A 235 -17.42 4.69 -4.00
C ALA A 235 -16.62 5.02 -5.28
N GLY A 236 -15.54 5.79 -5.15
CA GLY A 236 -14.62 6.06 -6.25
C GLY A 236 -13.97 4.78 -6.79
N LEU A 237 -13.47 3.91 -5.91
CA LEU A 237 -12.89 2.62 -6.30
C LEU A 237 -13.92 1.71 -6.97
N GLU A 238 -15.14 1.61 -6.42
CA GLU A 238 -16.26 0.88 -6.99
C GLU A 238 -16.60 1.37 -8.41
N ALA A 239 -16.53 2.68 -8.64
CA ALA A 239 -16.73 3.24 -9.96
C ALA A 239 -15.58 2.92 -10.93
N CYS A 240 -14.34 2.84 -10.44
CA CYS A 240 -13.14 2.63 -11.25
C CYS A 240 -12.92 1.16 -11.62
N LEU A 241 -13.26 0.20 -10.76
CA LEU A 241 -12.99 -1.24 -10.96
C LEU A 241 -14.30 -2.03 -11.03
N ARG A 242 -15.16 -1.67 -11.99
CA ARG A 242 -16.51 -2.22 -12.11
C ARG A 242 -16.53 -3.57 -12.80
N ASN A 243 -15.62 -3.76 -13.76
CA ASN A 243 -15.55 -4.88 -14.67
C ASN A 243 -14.13 -5.47 -14.73
N ALA A 244 -14.05 -6.71 -15.22
CA ALA A 244 -12.78 -7.35 -15.49
C ALA A 244 -11.94 -6.53 -16.48
N GLY A 245 -10.67 -6.30 -16.15
CA GLY A 245 -9.74 -5.52 -16.95
C GLY A 245 -9.78 -4.00 -16.70
N ASP A 246 -10.68 -3.48 -15.86
CA ASP A 246 -10.78 -2.03 -15.63
C ASP A 246 -9.51 -1.43 -15.01
N GLY A 247 -8.70 -2.23 -14.30
CA GLY A 247 -7.39 -1.84 -13.77
C GLY A 247 -6.25 -1.79 -14.81
N GLU A 248 -6.47 -2.21 -16.06
CA GLU A 248 -5.45 -2.25 -17.13
C GLU A 248 -5.46 -0.97 -18.00
N TYR A 249 -5.32 0.18 -17.34
CA TYR A 249 -5.32 1.49 -17.99
C TYR A 249 -4.29 2.42 -17.36
N ALA A 250 -3.90 3.47 -18.11
CA ALA A 250 -2.90 4.44 -17.67
C ALA A 250 -3.27 5.09 -16.32
N TRP A 251 -4.56 5.33 -16.05
CA TRP A 251 -5.02 5.84 -14.75
C TRP A 251 -4.58 4.99 -13.55
N ASN A 252 -4.38 3.68 -13.71
CA ASN A 252 -3.96 2.77 -12.65
C ASN A 252 -2.46 2.45 -12.68
N THR A 253 -1.64 3.26 -13.36
CA THR A 253 -0.19 3.02 -13.43
C THR A 253 0.64 4.29 -13.23
N ILE A 254 1.88 4.08 -12.78
CA ILE A 254 2.91 5.11 -12.65
C ILE A 254 4.22 4.62 -13.27
N THR A 255 5.06 5.54 -13.75
CA THR A 255 6.37 5.16 -14.29
C THR A 255 7.40 5.09 -13.17
N LEU A 256 7.99 3.91 -12.95
CA LEU A 256 9.05 3.67 -11.97
C LEU A 256 10.28 3.04 -12.61
N SER A 257 11.47 3.28 -12.07
CA SER A 257 12.65 2.47 -12.41
C SER A 257 12.47 1.05 -11.85
N ARG A 258 13.21 0.06 -12.35
CA ARG A 258 13.10 -1.34 -11.90
C ARG A 258 13.21 -1.47 -10.37
N ASP A 259 14.19 -0.79 -9.77
CA ASP A 259 14.41 -0.86 -8.32
C ASP A 259 13.25 -0.21 -7.54
N MET A 260 12.78 0.95 -8.00
CA MET A 260 11.64 1.62 -7.37
C MET A 260 10.34 0.82 -7.55
N HIS A 261 10.15 0.13 -8.67
CA HIS A 261 9.01 -0.76 -8.89
C HIS A 261 9.05 -1.94 -7.91
N ASN A 262 10.21 -2.58 -7.76
CA ASN A 262 10.37 -3.64 -6.77
C ASN A 262 10.08 -3.14 -5.34
N MET A 263 10.56 -1.95 -4.98
CA MET A 263 10.26 -1.36 -3.67
C MET A 263 8.78 -1.00 -3.49
N TRP A 264 8.12 -0.57 -4.56
CA TRP A 264 6.69 -0.26 -4.59
C TRP A 264 5.83 -1.50 -4.35
N ASP A 265 6.15 -2.60 -5.05
CA ASP A 265 5.47 -3.88 -4.91
C ASP A 265 5.64 -4.47 -3.51
N ASN A 266 6.79 -4.25 -2.89
CA ASN A 266 7.09 -4.66 -1.51
C ASN A 266 6.62 -3.66 -0.44
N ASN A 267 5.91 -2.60 -0.82
CA ASN A 267 5.38 -1.59 0.11
C ASN A 267 6.47 -0.95 1.00
N LEU A 268 7.66 -0.71 0.44
CA LEU A 268 8.78 -0.06 1.14
C LEU A 268 8.71 1.47 1.08
N PHE A 269 7.81 2.00 0.25
CA PHE A 269 7.42 3.40 0.27
C PHE A 269 5.97 3.56 -0.21
N GLY A 270 5.40 4.73 0.04
CA GLY A 270 4.11 5.15 -0.46
C GLY A 270 4.17 6.54 -1.07
N LEU A 271 3.18 6.82 -1.92
CA LEU A 271 2.97 8.11 -2.56
C LEU A 271 1.63 8.68 -2.09
N GLN A 272 1.67 9.60 -1.13
CA GLN A 272 0.49 10.25 -0.60
C GLN A 272 0.04 11.37 -1.54
N PRO A 273 -1.17 11.35 -2.10
CA PRO A 273 -1.71 12.53 -2.78
C PRO A 273 -1.76 13.73 -1.85
N MET A 274 -1.25 14.88 -2.31
CA MET A 274 -1.33 16.12 -1.56
C MET A 274 -2.80 16.57 -1.44
N PRO A 275 -3.24 17.10 -0.28
CA PRO A 275 -4.56 17.71 -0.17
C PRO A 275 -4.72 18.90 -1.13
N GLU A 276 -3.68 19.72 -1.24
CA GLU A 276 -3.62 20.86 -2.16
C GLU A 276 -3.11 20.42 -3.54
N GLN A 277 -4.05 19.99 -4.37
CA GLN A 277 -3.79 19.77 -5.79
C GLN A 277 -3.83 21.12 -6.55
N PRO A 278 -3.03 21.30 -7.61
CA PRO A 278 -3.13 22.47 -8.47
C PRO A 278 -4.54 22.54 -9.06
N THR A 279 -5.20 23.70 -8.92
CA THR A 279 -6.51 23.94 -9.54
C THR A 279 -6.39 24.25 -11.02
N ASP A 280 -5.26 24.83 -11.43
CA ASP A 280 -5.06 25.35 -12.78
C ASP A 280 -4.32 24.34 -13.69
N ASP A 281 -3.94 23.18 -13.15
CA ASP A 281 -3.24 22.12 -13.86
C ASP A 281 -3.95 20.77 -13.68
N GLU A 282 -4.89 20.50 -14.58
CA GLU A 282 -5.66 19.26 -14.65
C GLU A 282 -4.84 18.07 -15.19
N MET A 283 -3.60 18.29 -15.59
CA MET A 283 -2.73 17.24 -16.15
C MET A 283 -1.80 16.65 -15.10
N THR A 284 -1.84 17.16 -13.87
CA THR A 284 -0.90 16.74 -12.82
C THR A 284 -1.56 16.39 -11.50
N ILE A 285 -0.92 15.44 -10.82
CA ILE A 285 -1.19 15.05 -9.45
C ILE A 285 0.09 15.23 -8.66
N ARG A 286 0.01 16.02 -7.60
CA ARG A 286 1.11 16.20 -6.65
C ARG A 286 1.03 15.11 -5.59
N VAL A 287 2.13 14.39 -5.41
CA VAL A 287 2.25 13.31 -4.43
C VAL A 287 3.47 13.51 -3.56
N ARG A 288 3.40 13.02 -2.33
CA ARG A 288 4.48 13.07 -1.36
C ARG A 288 5.03 11.67 -1.14
N LEU A 289 6.33 11.54 -1.29
CA LEU A 289 7.03 10.30 -0.98
C LEU A 289 7.12 10.10 0.53
N GLN A 290 6.79 8.91 1.00
CA GLN A 290 7.04 8.47 2.37
C GLN A 290 7.73 7.11 2.34
N TRP A 291 8.86 6.99 3.03
CA TRP A 291 9.55 5.72 3.18
C TRP A 291 8.92 4.94 4.34
N PHE A 292 8.81 3.63 4.14
CA PHE A 292 8.30 2.64 5.09
C PHE A 292 9.46 1.74 5.50
N PRO A 293 10.36 2.21 6.37
CA PRO A 293 11.56 1.46 6.73
C PRO A 293 11.17 0.11 7.33
N ILE A 294 11.75 -0.97 6.81
CA ILE A 294 11.57 -2.31 7.36
C ILE A 294 11.96 -2.24 8.83
N SER A 295 11.00 -2.55 9.69
CA SER A 295 11.24 -2.59 11.11
C SER A 295 11.91 -3.92 11.47
N GLU A 296 12.68 -3.97 12.56
CA GLU A 296 13.06 -5.26 13.20
C GLU A 296 11.83 -6.06 13.68
N ARG A 297 10.64 -5.48 13.51
CA ARG A 297 9.32 -5.95 13.90
C ARG A 297 8.54 -6.47 12.69
N VAL A 298 9.24 -7.11 11.75
CA VAL A 298 8.60 -7.90 10.69
C VAL A 298 7.70 -8.96 11.36
N TYR A 299 6.57 -9.30 10.77
CA TYR A 299 5.61 -10.31 11.27
C TYR A 299 4.75 -9.86 12.47
N GLN A 300 4.79 -8.59 12.87
CA GLN A 300 3.95 -8.11 13.97
C GLN A 300 2.45 -8.04 13.64
N TRP A 301 2.04 -8.09 12.37
CA TRP A 301 0.63 -7.91 12.00
C TRP A 301 -0.26 -9.02 12.56
N LYS A 302 0.28 -10.23 12.78
CA LYS A 302 -0.43 -11.36 13.38
C LYS A 302 -0.47 -11.31 14.92
N GLN A 303 0.41 -10.52 15.54
CA GLN A 303 0.60 -10.53 16.99
C GLN A 303 -0.62 -9.94 17.71
N ALA A 304 -0.97 -10.57 18.84
CA ALA A 304 -1.91 -10.04 19.80
C ALA A 304 -1.47 -8.65 20.26
N VAL A 305 -2.43 -7.72 20.37
CA VAL A 305 -2.12 -6.36 20.78
C VAL A 305 -3.15 -5.81 21.75
N GLU A 306 -2.66 -5.11 22.77
CA GLU A 306 -3.50 -4.28 23.63
C GLU A 306 -3.50 -2.83 23.09
N PRO A 307 -4.68 -2.26 22.79
CA PRO A 307 -4.80 -0.86 22.41
C PRO A 307 -4.31 0.07 23.54
N SER A 308 -3.26 0.82 23.27
CA SER A 308 -2.74 1.84 24.19
C SER A 308 -2.07 2.98 23.43
N HIS A 309 -1.93 4.15 24.06
CA HIS A 309 -1.16 5.27 23.49
C HIS A 309 0.26 4.88 23.11
N LYS A 310 0.93 4.09 23.96
CA LYS A 310 2.29 3.61 23.71
C LYS A 310 2.32 2.69 22.49
N THR A 311 1.36 1.78 22.38
CA THR A 311 1.23 0.89 21.23
C THR A 311 1.05 1.69 19.95
N ILE A 312 0.08 2.62 19.93
CA ILE A 312 -0.22 3.45 18.77
C ILE A 312 0.98 4.30 18.37
N ALA A 313 1.60 5.03 19.31
CA ALA A 313 2.81 5.81 19.02
C ALA A 313 3.91 4.93 18.38
N SER A 314 4.13 3.74 18.94
CA SER A 314 5.14 2.80 18.44
C SER A 314 4.90 2.30 17.01
N MET A 315 3.68 2.41 16.49
CA MET A 315 3.34 2.06 15.10
C MET A 315 3.79 3.15 14.12
N TYR A 316 3.87 4.42 14.57
CA TYR A 316 4.25 5.56 13.74
C TYR A 316 5.67 6.08 13.98
N ASP A 317 6.34 5.66 15.07
CA ASP A 317 7.68 6.16 15.45
C ASP A 317 8.68 6.15 14.28
N ARG A 318 8.63 5.12 13.41
CA ARG A 318 9.55 4.98 12.28
C ARG A 318 9.16 5.76 11.02
N ILE A 319 7.89 6.15 10.85
CA ILE A 319 7.47 7.04 9.75
C ILE A 319 8.12 8.41 9.92
N ASN A 320 8.19 8.86 11.18
CA ASN A 320 8.71 10.16 11.55
C ASN A 320 10.22 10.15 11.81
N ALA A 321 10.84 8.97 11.89
CA ALA A 321 12.28 8.88 12.01
C ALA A 321 12.94 9.45 10.75
N PRO A 322 13.99 10.28 10.87
CA PRO A 322 14.83 10.62 9.74
C PRO A 322 15.56 9.35 9.32
N VAL A 323 14.92 8.54 8.49
CA VAL A 323 15.56 7.35 7.93
C VAL A 323 16.64 7.89 7.01
N GLY A 324 17.90 7.81 7.47
CA GLY A 324 19.09 8.17 6.70
C GLY A 324 19.38 7.19 5.56
N ALA A 325 18.47 6.25 5.26
CA ALA A 325 18.62 5.36 4.14
C ALA A 325 18.51 6.18 2.86
N GLN A 326 19.67 6.42 2.25
CA GLN A 326 19.78 7.00 0.93
C GLN A 326 19.37 5.91 -0.08
N TYR A 327 18.06 5.73 -0.26
CA TYR A 327 17.53 4.82 -1.30
C TYR A 327 17.81 5.32 -2.73
N GLY A 328 18.47 6.46 -2.86
CA GLY A 328 19.03 6.97 -4.11
C GLY A 328 19.01 8.49 -4.19
N ILE A 329 19.31 8.95 -5.40
CA ILE A 329 19.20 10.35 -5.82
C ILE A 329 18.17 10.46 -6.94
N ASN A 330 17.50 11.61 -7.02
CA ASN A 330 16.83 12.01 -8.24
C ASN A 330 17.88 12.55 -9.21
N VAL A 331 18.08 11.91 -10.35
CA VAL A 331 19.16 12.24 -11.30
C VAL A 331 18.94 13.59 -12.00
N LEU A 332 17.72 14.12 -12.01
CA LEU A 332 17.42 15.42 -12.62
C LEU A 332 17.76 16.58 -11.67
N SER A 333 17.42 16.43 -10.38
CA SER A 333 17.66 17.46 -9.38
C SER A 333 18.96 17.28 -8.59
N GLY A 334 19.58 16.10 -8.68
CA GLY A 334 20.75 15.71 -7.87
C GLY A 334 20.42 15.49 -6.38
N ARG A 335 19.15 15.53 -5.99
CA ARG A 335 18.74 15.52 -4.58
C ARG A 335 18.46 14.12 -4.07
N LEU A 336 18.71 13.91 -2.77
CA LEU A 336 18.36 12.68 -2.07
C LEU A 336 16.84 12.43 -2.09
N LEU A 337 16.47 11.16 -2.24
CA LEU A 337 15.08 10.70 -2.16
C LEU A 337 14.68 10.59 -0.68
N LEU A 338 14.12 11.66 -0.13
CA LEU A 338 13.74 11.71 1.29
C LEU A 338 12.22 11.68 1.45
N SER A 339 11.77 11.14 2.58
CA SER A 339 10.37 11.27 2.97
C SER A 339 9.99 12.75 3.08
N GLY A 340 8.76 13.07 2.66
CA GLY A 340 8.26 14.43 2.52
C GLY A 340 8.62 15.11 1.20
N ASN A 341 9.51 14.56 0.36
CA ASN A 341 9.74 15.10 -0.99
C ASN A 341 8.45 15.00 -1.82
N VAL A 342 8.08 16.09 -2.50
CA VAL A 342 6.87 16.17 -3.33
C VAL A 342 7.20 15.98 -4.81
N TYR A 343 6.62 14.99 -5.45
CA TYR A 343 6.78 14.69 -6.87
C TYR A 343 5.48 14.99 -7.63
N THR A 344 5.61 15.13 -8.93
CA THR A 344 4.49 15.36 -9.84
C THR A 344 4.32 14.16 -10.74
N ILE A 345 3.12 13.60 -10.75
CA ILE A 345 2.68 12.58 -11.69
C ILE A 345 1.87 13.28 -12.76
N ARG A 346 2.25 13.08 -14.02
CA ARG A 346 1.43 13.51 -15.17
C ARG A 346 0.38 12.46 -15.49
N CYS A 347 -0.80 12.90 -15.92
CA CYS A 347 -1.88 12.06 -16.42
C CYS A 347 -2.78 12.85 -17.37
N MET A 348 -3.61 12.13 -18.14
CA MET A 348 -4.68 12.76 -18.91
C MET A 348 -5.78 13.33 -17.99
N PRO A 349 -6.47 14.43 -18.36
CA PRO A 349 -7.47 15.06 -17.49
C PRO A 349 -8.62 14.11 -17.15
N GLU A 350 -9.08 13.34 -18.13
CA GLU A 350 -10.16 12.36 -17.97
C GLU A 350 -9.83 11.21 -17.01
N ASP A 351 -8.54 10.96 -16.78
CA ASP A 351 -8.03 9.87 -15.93
C ASP A 351 -7.57 10.37 -14.56
N ARG A 352 -7.49 11.70 -14.36
CA ARG A 352 -6.94 12.32 -13.15
C ARG A 352 -7.66 11.88 -11.88
N ASP A 353 -8.99 11.96 -11.86
CA ASP A 353 -9.77 11.63 -10.67
C ASP A 353 -9.67 10.14 -10.32
N LYS A 354 -9.66 9.26 -11.33
CA LYS A 354 -9.46 7.81 -11.14
C LYS A 354 -8.08 7.51 -10.57
N LYS A 355 -7.04 8.15 -11.12
CA LYS A 355 -5.66 8.01 -10.63
C LYS A 355 -5.53 8.53 -9.21
N LEU A 356 -6.20 9.64 -8.87
CA LEU A 356 -6.23 10.20 -7.51
C LEU A 356 -6.90 9.24 -6.52
N VAL A 357 -8.03 8.65 -6.89
CA VAL A 357 -8.72 7.61 -6.10
C VAL A 357 -7.80 6.41 -5.89
N ALA A 358 -7.17 5.90 -6.95
CA ALA A 358 -6.26 4.77 -6.88
C ALA A 358 -5.07 5.02 -5.95
N LEU A 359 -4.44 6.19 -6.07
CA LEU A 359 -3.31 6.59 -5.24
C LEU A 359 -3.70 6.73 -3.78
N ASN A 360 -4.86 7.33 -3.48
CA ASN A 360 -5.36 7.41 -2.10
C ASN A 360 -5.61 6.02 -1.52
N ALA A 361 -6.29 5.14 -2.25
CA ALA A 361 -6.55 3.78 -1.80
C ALA A 361 -5.26 2.99 -1.52
N ARG A 362 -4.30 3.04 -2.45
CA ARG A 362 -2.98 2.42 -2.30
C ARG A 362 -2.25 2.99 -1.09
N TRP A 363 -2.26 4.31 -0.93
CA TRP A 363 -1.66 4.99 0.22
C TRP A 363 -2.23 4.50 1.55
N HIS A 364 -3.56 4.53 1.71
CA HIS A 364 -4.23 4.06 2.93
C HIS A 364 -3.87 2.60 3.24
N ALA A 365 -3.93 1.72 2.23
CA ALA A 365 -3.59 0.31 2.40
C ALA A 365 -2.13 0.10 2.84
N GLN A 366 -1.19 0.83 2.23
CA GLN A 366 0.23 0.74 2.58
C GLN A 366 0.51 1.22 4.00
N VAL A 367 -0.13 2.31 4.43
CA VAL A 367 0.03 2.88 5.77
C VAL A 367 -0.50 1.90 6.83
N ILE A 368 -1.68 1.31 6.59
CA ILE A 368 -2.25 0.30 7.48
C ILE A 368 -1.30 -0.89 7.59
N LEU A 369 -0.83 -1.42 6.46
CA LEU A 369 0.08 -2.55 6.44
C LEU A 369 1.42 -2.23 7.14
N PHE A 370 1.99 -1.05 6.88
CA PHE A 370 3.22 -0.60 7.52
C PHE A 370 3.06 -0.49 9.04
N CYS A 371 2.01 0.20 9.53
CA CYS A 371 1.76 0.38 10.95
C CYS A 371 1.49 -0.96 11.67
N ALA A 372 0.95 -1.94 10.94
CA ALA A 372 0.79 -3.32 11.41
C ALA A 372 2.13 -4.10 11.44
N GLY A 373 3.19 -3.62 10.79
CA GLY A 373 4.48 -4.30 10.68
C GLY A 373 4.62 -5.24 9.49
N GLY A 374 3.76 -5.10 8.47
CA GLY A 374 3.75 -5.95 7.26
C GLY A 374 4.44 -5.35 6.02
N ALA A 375 4.94 -4.12 6.09
CA ALA A 375 5.71 -3.52 4.99
C ALA A 375 7.03 -4.29 4.76
N GLY A 376 7.39 -4.52 3.50
CA GLY A 376 8.57 -5.30 3.11
C GLY A 376 8.38 -6.81 3.19
N VAL A 377 7.20 -7.30 3.57
CA VAL A 377 6.91 -8.74 3.59
C VAL A 377 6.31 -9.17 2.26
N PRO A 378 6.86 -10.22 1.63
CA PRO A 378 6.28 -10.88 0.46
C PRO A 378 4.79 -11.25 0.66
N ALA A 379 4.00 -11.09 -0.40
CA ALA A 379 2.54 -11.26 -0.36
C ALA A 379 2.05 -12.66 0.06
N ASP A 380 2.84 -13.68 -0.25
CA ASP A 380 2.66 -15.09 0.11
C ASP A 380 2.71 -15.31 1.63
N LEU A 381 3.59 -14.59 2.32
CA LEU A 381 3.81 -14.76 3.76
C LEU A 381 2.84 -13.94 4.63
N ILE A 382 2.05 -13.05 4.02
CA ILE A 382 1.02 -12.29 4.72
C ILE A 382 -0.30 -13.07 4.62
N ASN A 383 -0.56 -13.94 5.59
CA ASN A 383 -1.80 -14.71 5.72
C ASN A 383 -2.24 -14.74 7.20
N TYR A 384 -3.47 -15.20 7.48
CA TYR A 384 -3.91 -15.41 8.87
C TYR A 384 -3.65 -16.82 9.39
N ASP A 385 -3.38 -17.78 8.49
CA ASP A 385 -3.59 -19.22 8.72
C ASP A 385 -2.29 -20.03 8.87
N GLU A 386 -1.11 -19.48 8.56
CA GLU A 386 0.15 -20.18 8.83
C GLU A 386 0.53 -20.04 10.32
N GLU A 387 0.63 -21.19 10.99
CA GLU A 387 1.31 -21.35 12.28
C GLU A 387 2.73 -20.78 12.18
N ASP A 388 3.25 -20.22 13.27
CA ASP A 388 4.56 -19.57 13.33
C ASP A 388 5.71 -20.59 13.10
N ASP A 389 5.83 -21.09 11.87
CA ASP A 389 6.98 -21.89 11.45
C ASP A 389 8.20 -20.98 11.35
N GLU A 390 9.38 -21.53 11.68
CA GLU A 390 10.67 -20.87 11.88
C GLU A 390 11.19 -20.00 10.69
N ASP A 391 10.43 -19.90 9.60
CA ASP A 391 10.71 -19.20 8.35
C ASP A 391 10.83 -17.67 8.49
N GLY A 392 10.28 -17.10 9.56
CA GLY A 392 10.45 -15.67 9.90
C GLY A 392 11.92 -15.26 10.07
N ILE A 393 12.80 -16.20 10.43
CA ILE A 393 14.26 -15.96 10.59
C ILE A 393 14.97 -15.87 9.23
N ALA A 394 14.58 -16.69 8.25
CA ALA A 394 15.24 -16.74 6.94
C ALA A 394 15.04 -15.45 6.13
N LEU A 395 13.86 -14.83 6.21
CA LEU A 395 13.60 -13.55 5.53
C LEU A 395 14.21 -12.35 6.22
N ARG A 396 14.43 -12.40 7.54
CA ARG A 396 15.19 -11.36 8.25
C ARG A 396 16.61 -11.26 7.66
N LEU A 397 17.22 -12.40 7.35
CA LEU A 397 18.51 -12.47 6.65
C LEU A 397 18.41 -11.94 5.21
N ILE A 398 17.31 -12.16 4.48
CA ILE A 398 17.12 -11.61 3.13
C ILE A 398 16.93 -10.09 3.16
N ALA A 399 16.16 -9.54 4.09
CA ALA A 399 15.96 -8.09 4.25
C ALA A 399 17.26 -7.38 4.67
N GLU A 400 18.07 -8.02 5.52
CA GLU A 400 19.41 -7.56 5.88
C GLU A 400 20.38 -7.63 4.68
N ASN A 401 20.27 -8.64 3.82
CA ASN A 401 21.12 -8.83 2.63
C ASN A 401 20.62 -8.09 1.36
N SER A 402 19.36 -7.67 1.32
CA SER A 402 18.72 -6.93 0.23
C SER A 402 18.75 -5.42 0.45
N SER A 403 19.27 -4.95 1.59
CA SER A 403 19.78 -3.59 1.67
C SER A 403 20.88 -3.45 0.61
N PRO A 404 20.72 -2.58 -0.40
CA PRO A 404 21.78 -2.34 -1.37
C PRO A 404 23.02 -1.97 -0.57
N GLY A 405 24.08 -2.77 -0.74
CA GLY A 405 25.27 -2.76 0.12
C GLY A 405 25.59 -1.35 0.56
N VAL A 406 25.51 -1.14 1.88
CA VAL A 406 25.84 0.14 2.49
C VAL A 406 27.25 0.49 2.05
N CYS A 407 27.37 1.35 1.04
CA CYS A 407 28.64 1.90 0.63
C CYS A 407 29.03 2.91 1.69
N TYR A 408 29.55 2.42 2.82
CA TYR A 408 30.35 3.23 3.72
C TYR A 408 31.65 3.55 2.99
N THR A 409 31.66 4.65 2.24
CA THR A 409 32.89 5.40 1.99
C THR A 409 32.70 6.85 2.40
N TYR A 410 32.49 7.05 3.70
CA TYR A 410 32.96 8.29 4.33
C TYR A 410 34.46 8.11 4.56
N VAL A 411 35.28 8.73 3.70
CA VAL A 411 36.72 8.89 3.94
C VAL A 411 36.90 10.22 4.69
N PRO A 412 37.26 10.22 5.99
CA PRO A 412 37.57 11.45 6.71
C PRO A 412 39.00 11.88 6.35
N GLY A 413 39.13 13.06 5.75
CA GLY A 413 40.41 13.62 5.32
C GLY A 413 40.45 15.14 5.43
N CYS A 414 40.11 15.71 6.59
CA CYS A 414 40.50 17.06 6.96
C CYS A 414 41.14 17.01 8.34
N ASN A 415 42.47 16.97 8.35
CA ASN A 415 43.27 17.20 9.55
C ASN A 415 43.33 18.71 9.80
N PRO A 416 43.02 19.21 11.01
CA PRO A 416 43.29 20.59 11.34
C PRO A 416 44.81 20.77 11.56
N ALA A 417 45.40 21.67 10.79
CA ALA A 417 46.60 22.39 11.17
C ALA A 417 46.18 23.79 11.66
#